data_AF-A0A9W9B3T6-F1
#
_entry.id   AF-A0A9W9B3T6-F1
#
_cell.length_a   1.000
_cell.length_b   1.000
_cell.length_c   1.000
_cell.angle_alpha   90.00
_cell.angle_beta   90.00
_cell.angle_gamma   90.00
#
_symmetry.space_group_name_H-M   'P 1'
#
loop_
_entity.id
_entity.type
_entity.pdbx_description
1 polymer ?
#
loop_
_entity_poly.entity_id
_entity_poly.type
_entity_poly.pdbx_seq_one_letter_code
_entity_poly.pdbx_strand_id
1 'polypeptide(L)'
;FARDGIKLETLENYIKDPIANGPKLRNTRLDKFAADVKSMKASAWNRALTYKFSEKAKEIVAACGDGRFGSAPIDWNKLFSDRLYTVYKEIIDARLLPQEDNEAR
;
A
#
# COMPACT_ATOMS: atom_id res chain seq x y z
N PHE A 1 12.14 -8.83 5.59
CA PHE A 1 10.68 -8.71 5.34
C PHE A 1 10.13 -10.00 4.75
N ALA A 2 9.69 -10.95 5.58
CA ALA A 2 9.55 -12.38 5.22
C ALA A 2 8.19 -12.81 4.61
N ARG A 3 7.29 -11.89 4.24
CA ARG A 3 6.01 -12.24 3.61
C ARG A 3 6.00 -11.83 2.15
N ASP A 4 5.60 -12.76 1.28
CA ASP A 4 5.45 -12.52 -0.17
C ASP A 4 4.56 -11.31 -0.43
N GLY A 5 4.81 -10.65 -1.55
CA GLY A 5 3.89 -9.64 -2.09
C GLY A 5 2.51 -10.21 -2.39
N ILE A 6 1.65 -9.38 -2.95
CA ILE A 6 0.46 -9.87 -3.66
C ILE A 6 0.84 -10.92 -4.71
N LYS A 7 -0.06 -11.86 -5.01
CA LYS A 7 0.15 -12.82 -6.10
C LYS A 7 -0.04 -12.12 -7.46
N LEU A 8 0.75 -12.51 -8.46
CA LEU A 8 0.64 -11.96 -9.82
C LEU A 8 -0.76 -12.15 -10.40
N GLU A 9 -1.35 -13.34 -10.23
CA GLU A 9 -2.72 -13.65 -10.65
C GLU A 9 -3.75 -12.65 -10.08
N THR A 10 -3.57 -12.21 -8.83
CA THR A 10 -4.48 -11.22 -8.22
C THR A 10 -4.33 -9.85 -8.89
N LEU A 11 -3.12 -9.45 -9.26
CA LEU A 11 -2.89 -8.21 -10.01
C LEU A 11 -3.49 -8.29 -11.42
N GLU A 12 -3.32 -9.41 -12.10
CA GLU A 12 -3.92 -9.64 -13.43
C GLU A 12 -5.44 -9.61 -13.37
N ASN A 13 -6.05 -10.26 -12.38
CA ASN A 13 -7.50 -10.22 -12.19
C ASN A 13 -7.99 -8.82 -11.83
N TYR A 14 -7.22 -8.06 -11.05
CA TYR A 14 -7.50 -6.65 -10.78
C TYR A 14 -7.44 -5.77 -12.03
N ILE A 15 -6.46 -5.99 -12.91
CA ILE A 15 -6.38 -5.25 -14.18
C ILE A 15 -7.60 -5.55 -15.07
N LYS A 16 -8.10 -6.80 -15.06
CA LYS A 16 -9.27 -7.22 -15.84
C LYS A 16 -10.59 -6.65 -15.29
N ASP A 17 -10.79 -6.72 -13.98
CA ASP A 17 -11.97 -6.18 -13.30
C ASP A 17 -11.59 -5.54 -11.95
N PRO A 18 -11.30 -4.23 -11.95
CA PRO A 18 -10.90 -3.50 -10.75
C PRO A 18 -11.97 -3.45 -9.67
N ILE A 19 -13.24 -3.51 -10.05
CA ILE A 19 -14.36 -3.37 -9.12
C ILE A 19 -14.49 -4.66 -8.29
N ALA A 20 -14.50 -5.81 -8.97
CA ALA A 20 -14.63 -7.10 -8.29
C ALA A 20 -13.35 -7.51 -7.55
N ASN A 21 -12.18 -7.22 -8.12
CA ASN A 21 -10.89 -7.76 -7.64
C ASN A 21 -10.00 -6.73 -6.93
N GLY A 22 -10.52 -5.55 -6.61
CA GLY A 22 -9.75 -4.51 -5.91
C GLY A 22 -9.28 -4.92 -4.50
N PRO A 23 -8.27 -4.23 -3.94
CA PRO A 23 -7.71 -4.54 -2.63
C PRO A 23 -8.77 -4.54 -1.52
N LYS A 24 -8.69 -5.46 -0.57
CA LYS A 24 -9.53 -5.43 0.64
C LYS A 24 -8.87 -4.52 1.70
N LEU A 25 -9.64 -4.07 2.70
CA LEU A 25 -9.07 -3.31 3.83
C LEU A 25 -8.27 -4.21 4.78
N ARG A 26 -8.74 -5.44 5.01
CA ARG A 26 -8.10 -6.42 5.90
C ARG A 26 -7.34 -7.46 5.09
N ASN A 27 -6.21 -7.92 5.65
CA ASN A 27 -5.37 -8.99 5.09
C ASN A 27 -4.93 -8.76 3.64
N THR A 28 -4.84 -7.50 3.22
CA THR A 28 -4.34 -7.12 1.91
C THR A 28 -2.82 -7.09 1.91
N ARG A 29 -2.23 -7.18 0.71
CA ARG A 29 -0.78 -7.13 0.50
C ARG A 29 -0.45 -5.99 -0.44
N LEU A 30 0.76 -5.46 -0.30
CA LEU A 30 1.32 -4.51 -1.24
C LEU A 30 1.74 -5.23 -2.53
N ASP A 31 1.62 -4.52 -3.64
CA ASP A 31 2.36 -4.84 -4.85
C ASP A 31 3.83 -4.48 -4.64
N LYS A 32 4.66 -5.53 -4.61
CA LYS A 32 6.11 -5.46 -4.41
C LYS A 32 6.89 -5.86 -5.65
N PHE A 33 6.28 -5.94 -6.83
CA PHE A 33 6.99 -6.36 -8.05
C PHE A 33 7.71 -5.20 -8.75
N ALA A 34 7.32 -3.95 -8.47
CA ALA A 34 7.94 -2.77 -9.07
C ALA A 34 9.42 -2.62 -8.68
N ALA A 35 10.28 -2.19 -9.62
CA ALA A 35 11.72 -2.10 -9.45
C ALA A 35 12.17 -1.05 -8.42
N ASP A 36 11.41 0.03 -8.26
CA ASP A 36 11.75 1.18 -7.43
C ASP A 36 10.53 1.76 -6.72
N VAL A 37 10.75 2.69 -5.79
CA VAL A 37 9.71 3.32 -4.97
C VAL A 37 8.70 4.10 -5.80
N LYS A 38 9.14 4.79 -6.86
CA LYS A 38 8.27 5.59 -7.73
C LYS A 38 7.32 4.67 -8.50
N SER A 39 7.83 3.55 -9.00
CA SER A 39 7.08 2.50 -9.67
C SER A 39 6.10 1.81 -8.72
N MET A 40 6.49 1.51 -7.47
CA MET A 40 5.58 0.98 -6.45
C MET A 40 4.46 1.96 -6.11
N LYS A 41 4.76 3.26 -6.03
CA LYS A 41 3.76 4.31 -5.81
C LYS A 41 2.82 4.48 -7.01
N ALA A 42 3.31 4.26 -8.22
CA ALA A 42 2.53 4.35 -9.45
C ALA A 42 1.64 3.12 -9.72
N SER A 43 1.93 1.97 -9.09
CA SER A 43 1.14 0.74 -9.24
C SER A 43 -0.34 0.97 -8.97
N ALA A 44 -1.18 0.52 -9.91
CA ALA A 44 -2.63 0.68 -9.83
C ALA A 44 -3.21 0.02 -8.57
N TRP A 45 -2.66 -1.14 -8.17
CA TRP A 45 -3.04 -1.84 -6.95
C TRP A 45 -2.74 -1.01 -5.70
N ASN A 46 -1.50 -0.53 -5.58
CA ASN A 46 -1.06 0.25 -4.44
C ASN A 46 -1.81 1.58 -4.33
N ARG A 47 -2.10 2.24 -5.45
CA ARG A 47 -2.95 3.46 -5.48
C ARG A 47 -4.37 3.18 -5.01
N ALA A 48 -4.99 2.08 -5.47
CA ALA A 48 -6.32 1.70 -5.04
C ALA A 48 -6.36 1.36 -3.54
N LEU A 49 -5.29 0.76 -3.01
CA LEU A 49 -5.17 0.50 -1.58
C LEU A 49 -5.08 1.80 -0.76
N THR A 50 -4.24 2.76 -1.18
CA THR A 50 -4.15 4.09 -0.55
C THR A 50 -5.51 4.78 -0.52
N TYR A 51 -6.22 4.74 -1.65
CA TYR A 51 -7.57 5.31 -1.74
C TYR A 51 -8.53 4.66 -0.75
N LYS A 52 -8.59 3.31 -0.69
CA LYS A 52 -9.45 2.60 0.25
C LYS A 52 -9.14 2.90 1.71
N PHE A 53 -7.87 3.02 2.09
CA PHE A 53 -7.51 3.44 3.44
C PHE A 53 -7.97 4.87 3.75
N SER A 54 -7.86 5.77 2.77
CA SER A 54 -8.28 7.15 2.91
C SER A 54 -9.79 7.26 3.10
N GLU A 55 -10.58 6.58 2.27
CA GLU A 55 -12.04 6.53 2.42
C GLU A 55 -12.44 5.92 3.76
N LYS A 56 -11.77 4.83 4.18
CA LYS A 56 -12.09 4.22 5.46
C LYS A 56 -11.76 5.12 6.66
N ALA A 57 -10.67 5.89 6.58
CA ALA A 57 -10.34 6.85 7.62
C ALA A 57 -11.38 7.97 7.70
N LYS A 58 -11.84 8.49 6.56
CA LYS A 58 -12.94 9.47 6.52
C LYS A 58 -14.20 8.92 7.18
N GLU A 59 -14.60 7.69 6.86
CA GLU A 59 -15.75 7.02 7.49
C GLU A 59 -15.59 6.92 9.02
N ILE A 60 -14.40 6.51 9.50
CA ILE A 60 -14.13 6.38 10.93
C ILE A 60 -14.23 7.74 11.63
N VAL A 61 -13.62 8.78 11.08
CA VAL A 61 -13.67 10.13 11.67
C VAL A 61 -15.10 10.68 11.67
N ALA A 62 -15.85 10.50 10.59
CA ALA A 62 -17.25 10.92 10.53
C ALA A 62 -18.13 10.20 11.58
N ALA A 63 -17.80 8.95 11.93
CA ALA A 63 -18.48 8.20 12.97
C ALA A 63 -18.03 8.55 14.41
N CYS A 64 -16.93 9.30 14.58
CA CYS A 64 -16.40 9.70 15.88
C CYS A 64 -16.81 11.13 16.23
N GLY A 65 -17.80 11.28 17.11
CA GLY A 65 -18.30 12.58 17.56
C GLY A 65 -17.51 13.25 18.69
N ASP A 66 -16.43 12.64 19.18
CA ASP A 66 -15.71 13.10 20.38
C ASP A 66 -14.51 14.01 20.08
N GLY A 67 -14.30 14.38 18.80
CA GLY A 67 -13.27 15.34 18.41
C GLY A 67 -11.83 14.84 18.53
N ARG A 68 -11.58 13.55 18.81
CA ARG A 68 -10.23 12.99 18.99
C ARG A 68 -9.29 13.15 17.79
N PHE A 69 -9.83 13.41 16.61
CA PHE A 69 -9.09 13.63 15.36
C PHE A 69 -8.83 15.11 15.06
N GLY A 70 -9.25 16.02 15.96
CA GLY A 70 -9.19 17.46 15.74
C GLY A 70 -10.24 17.96 14.74
N SER A 71 -10.26 19.27 14.53
CA SER A 71 -11.17 19.97 13.62
C SER A 71 -10.49 20.43 12.31
N ALA A 72 -9.16 20.33 12.24
CA ALA A 72 -8.42 20.72 11.04
C ALA A 72 -8.71 19.73 9.89
N PRO A 73 -8.85 20.21 8.64
CA PRO A 73 -9.01 19.33 7.50
C PRO A 73 -7.76 18.47 7.31
N ILE A 74 -7.95 17.15 7.20
CA ILE A 74 -6.88 16.17 6.99
C ILE A 74 -6.93 15.67 5.55
N ASP A 75 -5.81 15.82 4.82
CA ASP A 75 -5.62 15.14 3.54
C ASP A 75 -5.22 13.68 3.79
N TRP A 76 -6.23 12.82 3.95
CA TRP A 76 -6.05 11.40 4.20
C TRP A 76 -5.27 10.69 3.08
N ASN A 77 -5.50 11.08 1.83
CA ASN A 77 -4.82 10.47 0.69
C ASN A 77 -3.33 10.77 0.74
N LYS A 78 -2.95 12.03 0.98
CA LYS A 78 -1.56 12.41 1.19
C LYS A 78 -0.97 11.69 2.41
N LEU A 79 -1.67 11.65 3.54
CA LEU A 79 -1.19 11.01 4.76
C LEU A 79 -0.87 9.51 4.54
N PHE A 80 -1.77 8.76 3.91
CA PHE A 80 -1.52 7.35 3.61
C PHE A 80 -0.48 7.15 2.51
N SER A 81 -0.44 8.02 1.49
CA SER A 81 0.57 8.00 0.44
C SER A 81 1.99 8.19 1.00
N ASP A 82 2.16 9.14 1.92
CA ASP A 82 3.45 9.43 2.56
C ASP A 82 3.85 8.28 3.50
N ARG A 83 2.91 7.69 4.25
CA ARG A 83 3.19 6.51 5.10
C ARG A 83 3.59 5.29 4.27
N LEU A 84 2.87 5.01 3.19
CA LEU A 84 3.18 3.88 2.32
C LEU A 84 4.48 4.10 1.56
N TYR A 85 4.84 5.34 1.23
CA TYR A 85 6.14 5.66 0.64
C TYR A 85 7.31 5.20 1.52
N THR A 86 7.26 5.43 2.83
CA THR A 86 8.28 4.93 3.77
C THR A 86 8.38 3.41 3.71
N VAL A 87 7.25 2.71 3.70
CA VAL A 87 7.22 1.24 3.58
C VAL A 87 7.78 0.77 2.24
N TYR A 88 7.49 1.46 1.14
CA TYR A 88 8.07 1.14 -0.18
C TYR A 88 9.59 1.30 -0.16
N LYS A 89 10.10 2.37 0.45
CA LYS A 89 11.53 2.59 0.59
C LYS A 89 12.18 1.45 1.38
N GLU A 90 11.63 1.08 2.53
CA GLU A 90 12.12 -0.06 3.31
C GLU A 90 12.10 -1.38 2.52
N ILE A 91 11.09 -1.60 1.67
CA ILE A 91 11.02 -2.78 0.81
C ILE A 91 12.15 -2.77 -0.23
N ILE A 92 12.39 -1.63 -0.89
CA ILE A 92 13.45 -1.49 -1.90
C ILE A 92 14.84 -1.61 -1.26
N ASP A 93 15.07 -0.92 -0.15
CA ASP A 93 16.35 -0.93 0.58
C ASP A 93 16.66 -2.33 1.15
N ALA A 94 15.64 -3.15 1.41
CA ALA A 94 15.79 -4.53 1.87
C ALA A 94 15.92 -5.57 0.74
N ARG A 95 15.84 -5.17 -0.54
CA ARG A 95 16.15 -6.09 -1.65
C ARG A 95 17.66 -6.24 -1.74
N LEU A 96 18.10 -7.49 -1.78
CA LEU A 96 19.51 -7.83 -1.98
C LEU A 96 20.02 -7.15 -3.25
N LEU A 97 21.18 -6.51 -3.14
CA LEU A 97 21.89 -6.05 -4.33
C LEU A 97 22.35 -7.27 -5.14
N PRO A 98 22.59 -7.14 -6.46
CA PRO A 98 23.00 -8.25 -7.34
C PRO A 98 24.31 -8.97 -6.94
N GLN A 99 24.94 -8.59 -5.83
CA GLN A 99 26.22 -9.09 -5.33
C GLN A 99 26.13 -9.57 -3.86
N GLU A 100 24.94 -9.52 -3.24
CA GLU A 100 24.72 -10.06 -1.91
C GLU A 100 24.17 -11.48 -2.03
N ASP A 101 25.08 -12.45 -2.15
CA ASP A 101 24.73 -13.87 -2.09
C ASP A 101 24.25 -14.23 -0.67
N ASN A 102 23.14 -14.98 -0.60
CA ASN A 102 22.61 -15.53 0.65
C ASN A 102 23.46 -16.72 1.15
N GLU A 103 24.77 -16.57 1.27
CA GLU A 103 25.66 -17.54 1.92
C GLU A 103 26.05 -17.08 3.33
N ALA A 104 25.09 -16.78 4.19
CA ALA A 104 25.30 -16.69 5.64
C ALA A 104 23.96 -16.55 6.39
N ARG A 105 23.11 -17.58 6.38
CA ARG A 105 22.09 -17.77 7.43
C ARG A 105 21.84 -19.23 7.72
#